data_AF-A0A257M1F4-F1
#
_entry.id   AF-A0A257M1F4-F1
#
_cell.length_a   1.000
_cell.length_b   1.000
_cell.length_c   1.000
_cell.angle_alpha   90.00
_cell.angle_beta   90.00
_cell.angle_gamma   90.00
#
_symmetry.space_group_name_H-M   'P 1'
#
loop_
_entity.id
_entity.type
_entity.pdbx_description
1 polymer ?
#
loop_
_entity_poly.entity_id
_entity_poly.type
_entity_poly.pdbx_seq_one_letter_code
_entity_poly.pdbx_strand_id
1 'polypeptide(L)'
;MLFRSLLLCLMATLPCLAAEARKSWRIMPIGDSITEGGSTFSVYRLPLWEKLTAAGFVFEYVGSKSSPSRVGPLLHEGYGGKNAEFLLSVVPGNFAKTPADIVLIQAGHNHSIEEKPVPGILAATESLI
;
A
#
# COMPACT_ATOMS: atom_id res chain seq x y z
N MET A 1 -14.84 15.38 -72.57
CA MET A 1 -13.58 15.60 -71.84
C MET A 1 -13.93 15.63 -70.36
N LEU A 2 -13.73 14.52 -69.64
CA LEU A 2 -14.06 14.35 -68.22
C LEU A 2 -12.95 14.96 -67.36
N PHE A 3 -13.25 16.02 -66.59
CA PHE A 3 -12.42 16.43 -65.46
C PHE A 3 -12.97 15.77 -64.19
N ARG A 4 -12.40 14.64 -63.80
CA ARG A 4 -12.60 14.06 -62.46
C ARG A 4 -11.68 14.79 -61.49
N SER A 5 -12.24 15.69 -60.68
CA SER A 5 -11.55 16.26 -59.52
C SER A 5 -11.23 15.15 -58.52
N LEU A 6 -9.94 14.86 -58.36
CA LEU A 6 -9.43 13.97 -57.33
C LEU A 6 -9.33 14.76 -56.03
N LEU A 7 -10.32 14.60 -55.15
CA LEU A 7 -10.28 15.15 -53.79
C LEU A 7 -9.33 14.29 -52.96
N LEU A 8 -8.07 14.73 -52.83
CA LEU A 8 -7.06 14.11 -51.99
C LEU A 8 -7.37 14.44 -50.53
N CYS A 9 -8.06 13.54 -49.84
CA CYS A 9 -8.35 13.64 -48.42
C CYS A 9 -7.06 13.31 -47.64
N LEU A 10 -6.32 14.35 -47.22
CA LEU A 10 -5.15 14.19 -46.36
C LEU A 10 -5.62 13.89 -44.93
N MET A 11 -5.84 12.61 -44.63
CA MET A 11 -6.05 12.12 -43.27
C MET A 11 -4.75 12.35 -42.47
N ALA A 12 -4.72 13.42 -41.68
CA ALA A 12 -3.67 13.64 -40.71
C ALA A 12 -3.71 12.49 -39.69
N THR A 13 -2.77 11.55 -39.80
CA THR A 13 -2.52 10.54 -38.77
C THR A 13 -1.90 11.24 -37.58
N LEU A 14 -2.75 11.72 -36.66
CA LEU A 14 -2.32 12.07 -35.31
C LEU A 14 -1.82 10.77 -34.66
N PRO A 15 -0.54 10.66 -34.28
CA PRO A 15 -0.15 9.58 -33.39
C PRO A 15 -0.89 9.82 -32.08
N CYS A 16 -1.89 8.98 -31.82
CA CYS A 16 -2.47 8.85 -30.49
C CYS A 16 -1.33 8.36 -29.59
N LEU A 17 -0.66 9.27 -28.88
CA LEU A 17 0.17 8.89 -27.75
C LEU A 17 -0.78 8.29 -26.72
N ALA A 18 -0.97 6.98 -26.77
CA ALA A 18 -1.53 6.24 -25.67
C ALA A 18 -0.60 6.49 -24.48
N ALA A 19 -1.07 7.26 -23.49
CA ALA A 19 -0.37 7.37 -22.22
C ALA A 19 -0.25 5.96 -21.66
N GLU A 20 0.98 5.48 -21.49
CA GLU A 20 1.23 4.19 -20.87
C GLU A 20 0.59 4.23 -19.48
N ALA A 21 -0.41 3.38 -19.24
CA ALA A 21 -1.09 3.33 -17.96
C ALA A 21 -0.07 2.86 -16.91
N ARG A 22 0.50 3.82 -16.16
CA ARG A 22 1.48 3.51 -15.13
C ARG A 22 0.81 2.66 -14.06
N LYS A 23 1.36 1.48 -13.79
CA LYS A 23 0.86 0.60 -12.73
C LYS A 23 0.77 1.37 -11.41
N SER A 24 -0.44 1.46 -10.86
CA SER A 24 -0.66 1.96 -9.50
C SER A 24 -0.47 0.81 -8.53
N TRP A 25 0.43 0.96 -7.56
CA TRP A 25 0.69 -0.06 -6.55
C TRP A 25 -0.19 0.15 -5.32
N ARG A 26 -0.78 -0.92 -4.80
CA ARG A 26 -1.50 -0.91 -3.53
C ARG A 26 -0.60 -1.50 -2.46
N ILE A 27 -0.28 -0.70 -1.45
CA ILE A 27 0.64 -1.10 -0.37
C ILE A 27 -0.16 -1.20 0.93
N MET A 28 -0.11 -2.33 1.64
CA MET A 28 -0.73 -2.50 2.95
C MET A 28 0.32 -2.53 4.06
N PRO A 29 0.46 -1.46 4.86
CA PRO A 29 1.28 -1.47 6.06
C PRO A 29 0.57 -2.19 7.21
N ILE A 30 1.10 -3.31 7.65
CA ILE A 30 0.59 -4.11 8.77
C ILE A 30 1.53 -3.96 9.96
N GLY A 31 0.98 -3.87 11.16
CA GLY A 31 1.79 -4.03 12.35
C GLY A 31 1.13 -3.56 13.63
N ASP A 32 1.96 -3.20 14.59
CA ASP A 32 1.53 -2.70 15.89
C ASP A 32 1.56 -1.16 15.98
N SER A 33 1.88 -0.61 17.15
CA SER A 33 2.03 0.82 17.40
C SER A 33 3.11 1.46 16.53
N ILE A 34 4.14 0.73 16.13
CA ILE A 34 5.20 1.24 15.25
C ILE A 34 4.67 1.46 13.82
N THR A 35 3.65 0.69 13.42
CA THR A 35 2.90 0.93 12.17
C THR A 35 1.79 1.94 12.39
N GLU A 36 0.94 1.80 13.41
CA GLU A 36 -0.21 2.70 13.67
C GLU A 36 0.20 4.15 13.98
N GLY A 37 1.27 4.34 14.72
CA GLY A 37 1.71 5.65 15.18
C GLY A 37 0.87 6.21 16.33
N GLY A 38 1.17 7.45 16.68
CA GLY A 38 0.50 8.18 17.74
C GLY A 38 0.97 9.64 17.75
N SER A 39 0.43 10.45 18.66
CA SER A 39 0.82 11.86 18.80
C SER A 39 2.22 12.06 19.37
N THR A 40 2.84 11.02 19.93
CA THR A 40 4.09 11.10 20.68
C THR A 40 5.34 10.64 19.91
N PHE A 41 5.18 10.04 18.72
CA PHE A 41 6.30 9.57 17.92
C PHE A 41 5.95 9.52 16.42
N SER A 42 6.98 9.56 15.59
CA SER A 42 6.84 9.41 14.13
C SER A 42 6.94 7.95 13.71
N VAL A 43 6.22 7.61 12.65
CA VAL A 43 6.24 6.27 12.02
C VAL A 43 6.80 6.33 10.61
N TYR A 44 7.24 5.18 10.10
CA TYR A 44 7.93 5.08 8.81
C TYR A 44 7.04 5.40 7.59
N ARG A 45 5.71 5.28 7.72
CA ARG A 45 4.76 5.40 6.60
C ARG A 45 4.85 6.75 5.88
N LEU A 46 4.94 7.87 6.61
CA LEU A 46 5.05 9.19 5.98
C LEU A 46 6.41 9.40 5.27
N PRO A 47 7.57 9.16 5.90
CA PRO A 47 8.85 9.23 5.19
C PRO A 47 8.94 8.28 3.99
N LEU A 48 8.36 7.08 4.09
CA LEU A 48 8.31 6.15 2.96
C LEU A 48 7.43 6.69 1.83
N TRP A 49 6.26 7.23 2.16
CA TRP A 49 5.38 7.86 1.19
C TRP A 49 6.12 8.97 0.42
N GLU A 50 6.78 9.88 1.13
CA GLU A 50 7.53 10.99 0.53
C GLU A 50 8.62 10.51 -0.42
N LYS A 51 9.36 9.46 -0.04
CA LYS A 51 10.42 8.86 -0.87
C LYS A 51 9.86 8.22 -2.13
N LEU A 52 8.77 7.46 -2.02
CA LEU A 52 8.13 6.82 -3.17
C LEU A 52 7.55 7.84 -4.14
N THR A 53 6.89 8.88 -3.62
CA THR A 53 6.38 9.99 -4.42
C THR A 53 7.50 10.77 -5.09
N ALA A 54 8.59 11.07 -4.38
CA ALA A 54 9.76 11.76 -4.95
C ALA A 54 10.45 10.93 -6.06
N ALA A 55 10.43 9.60 -5.96
CA ALA A 55 10.89 8.69 -7.00
C ALA A 55 9.88 8.51 -8.16
N GLY A 56 8.72 9.17 -8.09
CA GLY A 56 7.69 9.17 -9.13
C GLY A 56 6.80 7.93 -9.15
N PHE A 57 6.81 7.07 -8.11
CA PHE A 57 5.90 5.93 -8.05
C PHE A 57 4.45 6.39 -7.90
N VAL A 58 3.55 5.73 -8.63
CA VAL A 58 2.09 5.87 -8.46
C VAL A 58 1.65 4.73 -7.54
N PHE A 59 1.13 5.07 -6.36
CA PHE A 59 0.72 4.10 -5.37
C PHE A 59 -0.31 4.69 -4.41
N GLU A 60 -0.98 3.82 -3.67
CA GLU A 60 -1.82 4.15 -2.53
C GLU A 60 -1.50 3.23 -1.36
N TYR A 61 -1.63 3.74 -0.13
CA TYR A 61 -1.73 2.87 1.03
C TYR A 61 -3.16 2.37 1.20
N VAL A 62 -3.32 1.12 1.60
CA VAL A 62 -4.61 0.47 1.81
C VAL A 62 -4.67 -0.19 3.18
N GLY A 63 -5.89 -0.36 3.69
CA GLY A 63 -6.18 -0.93 5.00
C GLY A 63 -7.48 -0.37 5.58
N SER A 64 -7.91 -0.95 6.69
CA SER A 64 -9.14 -0.61 7.41
C SER A 64 -8.99 0.59 8.35
N LYS A 65 -7.76 0.94 8.74
CA LYS A 65 -7.47 2.07 9.63
C LYS A 65 -6.78 3.19 8.87
N SER A 66 -6.84 4.39 9.45
CA SER A 66 -6.23 5.58 8.91
C SER A 66 -5.58 6.40 10.01
N SER A 67 -4.41 6.99 9.72
CA SER A 67 -3.79 7.97 10.62
C SER A 67 -3.61 9.30 9.88
N PRO A 68 -3.82 10.45 10.57
CA PRO A 68 -3.57 11.75 9.97
C PRO A 68 -2.08 11.95 9.67
N SER A 69 -1.78 12.66 8.60
CA SER A 69 -0.42 13.10 8.25
C SER A 69 -0.47 14.44 7.52
N ARG A 70 0.70 15.06 7.33
CA ARG A 70 0.82 16.35 6.61
C ARG A 70 0.46 16.27 5.12
N VAL A 71 0.39 15.06 4.55
CA VAL A 71 0.00 14.84 3.14
C VAL A 71 -1.42 14.28 3.01
N GLY A 72 -2.19 14.31 4.10
CA GLY A 72 -3.51 13.70 4.20
C GLY A 72 -3.50 12.39 5.00
N PRO A 73 -4.66 11.75 5.18
CA PRO A 73 -4.78 10.48 5.87
C PRO A 73 -4.01 9.37 5.15
N LEU A 74 -3.22 8.59 5.89
CA LEU A 74 -2.51 7.42 5.37
C LEU A 74 -3.16 6.14 5.92
N LEU A 75 -3.72 5.31 5.04
CA LEU A 75 -4.36 4.03 5.42
C LEU A 75 -3.33 2.98 5.87
N HIS A 76 -3.76 2.06 6.74
CA HIS A 76 -2.93 1.00 7.30
C HIS A 76 -3.76 -0.09 8.01
N GLU A 77 -3.08 -1.18 8.37
CA GLU A 77 -3.51 -2.29 9.23
C GLU A 77 -2.63 -2.32 10.50
N GLY A 78 -2.54 -1.17 11.17
CA GLY A 78 -1.73 -0.98 12.38
C GLY A 78 -2.58 -1.03 13.64
N TYR A 79 -2.18 -1.83 14.62
CA TYR A 79 -2.92 -2.10 15.85
C TYR A 79 -2.03 -1.99 17.08
N GLY A 80 -2.02 -0.81 17.70
CA GLY A 80 -1.25 -0.46 18.88
C GLY A 80 -1.45 -1.44 20.02
N GLY A 81 -0.34 -1.91 20.58
CA GLY A 81 -0.32 -2.88 21.68
C GLY A 81 -0.76 -4.30 21.31
N LYS A 82 -0.89 -4.63 20.01
CA LYS A 82 -1.28 -5.97 19.55
C LYS A 82 -0.10 -6.77 19.03
N ASN A 83 -0.13 -8.07 19.27
CA ASN A 83 0.91 -9.01 18.85
C ASN A 83 0.60 -9.65 17.48
N ALA A 84 1.51 -10.50 17.00
CA ALA A 84 1.41 -11.11 15.67
C ALA A 84 0.17 -12.02 15.53
N GLU A 85 -0.21 -12.70 16.60
CA GLU A 85 -1.37 -13.59 16.69
C GLU A 85 -2.68 -12.82 16.56
N PHE A 86 -2.77 -11.64 17.18
CA PHE A 86 -3.91 -10.75 16.96
C PHE A 86 -3.97 -10.29 15.50
N LEU A 87 -2.83 -9.92 14.90
CA LEU A 87 -2.80 -9.51 13.50
C LEU A 87 -3.30 -10.63 12.59
N LEU A 88 -2.87 -11.89 12.82
CA LEU A 88 -3.35 -13.06 12.11
C LEU A 88 -4.89 -13.21 12.20
N SER A 89 -5.49 -12.84 13.33
CA SER A 89 -6.94 -12.96 13.51
C SER A 89 -7.77 -11.94 12.71
N VAL A 90 -7.16 -10.83 12.27
CA VAL A 90 -7.89 -9.71 11.62
C VAL A 90 -7.45 -9.42 10.19
N VAL A 91 -6.13 -9.46 9.93
CA VAL A 91 -5.53 -9.02 8.67
C VAL A 91 -6.02 -9.81 7.47
N PRO A 92 -6.12 -11.16 7.47
CA PRO A 92 -6.60 -11.91 6.31
C PRO A 92 -7.99 -11.46 5.84
N GLY A 93 -8.89 -11.18 6.79
CA GLY A 93 -10.23 -10.68 6.48
C GLY A 93 -10.23 -9.27 5.89
N ASN A 94 -9.32 -8.40 6.35
CA ASN A 94 -9.18 -7.04 5.82
C ASN A 94 -8.46 -7.02 4.46
N PHE A 95 -7.47 -7.89 4.27
CA PHE A 95 -6.79 -8.09 2.99
C PHE A 95 -7.78 -8.56 1.92
N ALA A 96 -8.66 -9.50 2.24
CA ALA A 96 -9.71 -9.94 1.31
C ALA A 96 -10.66 -8.80 0.87
N LYS A 97 -10.93 -7.83 1.74
CA LYS A 97 -11.77 -6.66 1.44
C LYS A 97 -11.02 -5.56 0.69
N THR A 98 -9.72 -5.42 0.97
CA THR A 98 -8.86 -4.33 0.45
C THR A 98 -7.52 -4.89 0.01
N PRO A 99 -7.48 -5.72 -1.06
CA PRO A 99 -6.26 -6.43 -1.45
C PRO A 99 -5.14 -5.47 -1.80
N ALA A 100 -3.90 -5.89 -1.55
CA ALA A 100 -2.70 -5.12 -1.82
C ALA A 100 -1.74 -5.91 -2.72
N ASP A 101 -0.97 -5.19 -3.53
CA ASP A 101 0.12 -5.74 -4.33
C ASP A 101 1.38 -5.98 -3.50
N ILE A 102 1.59 -5.13 -2.48
CA ILE A 102 2.76 -5.15 -1.60
C ILE A 102 2.27 -5.08 -0.16
N VAL A 103 2.82 -5.94 0.68
CA VAL A 103 2.52 -5.96 2.10
C VAL A 103 3.81 -5.67 2.88
N LEU A 104 3.73 -4.73 3.83
CA LEU A 104 4.82 -4.40 4.74
C LEU A 104 4.42 -4.92 6.12
N ILE A 105 5.17 -5.87 6.69
CA ILE A 105 4.85 -6.47 8.00
C ILE A 105 5.89 -6.03 9.02
N GLN A 106 5.42 -5.38 10.08
CA GLN A 106 6.21 -5.11 11.28
C GLN A 106 5.45 -5.58 12.52
N ALA A 107 5.78 -6.77 13.02
CA ALA A 107 5.08 -7.42 14.13
C ALA A 107 6.08 -8.08 15.11
N GLY A 108 5.59 -8.37 16.31
CA GLY A 108 6.32 -9.15 17.33
C GLY A 108 6.83 -8.36 18.53
N HIS A 109 6.75 -7.02 18.52
CA HIS A 109 7.23 -6.19 19.64
C HIS A 109 6.39 -6.35 20.92
N ASN A 110 5.08 -6.61 20.80
CA ASN A 110 4.15 -6.71 21.92
C ASN A 110 4.15 -8.10 22.58
N HIS A 111 5.33 -8.60 22.93
CA HIS A 111 5.54 -9.80 23.72
C HIS A 111 6.61 -9.57 24.77
N SER A 112 6.53 -10.32 25.88
CA SER A 112 7.58 -10.36 26.90
C SER A 112 8.53 -11.53 26.66
N ILE A 113 9.78 -11.42 27.13
CA ILE A 113 10.77 -12.49 26.95
C ILE A 113 10.39 -13.77 27.74
N GLU A 114 9.68 -13.63 28.85
CA GLU A 114 9.21 -14.73 29.70
C GLU A 114 8.24 -15.66 28.97
N GLU A 115 7.52 -15.14 27.97
CA GLU A 115 6.58 -15.90 27.13
C GLU A 115 7.31 -16.81 26.12
N LYS A 116 8.61 -16.59 25.92
CA LYS A 116 9.41 -17.23 24.86
C LYS A 116 8.70 -17.16 23.50
N PRO A 117 8.37 -15.94 23.01
CA PRO A 117 7.32 -15.73 22.02
C PRO A 117 7.73 -16.08 20.59
N VAL A 118 9.04 -16.27 20.33
CA VAL A 118 9.58 -16.41 18.97
C VAL A 118 8.86 -17.46 18.12
N PRO A 119 8.58 -18.69 18.60
CA PRO A 119 7.86 -19.67 17.80
C PRO A 119 6.44 -19.23 17.42
N GLY A 120 5.72 -18.57 18.33
CA GLY A 120 4.37 -18.03 18.09
C GLY A 120 4.39 -16.90 17.05
N ILE A 121 5.34 -15.96 17.20
CA ILE A 121 5.54 -14.86 16.24
C ILE A 121 5.80 -15.40 14.83
N LEU A 122 6.67 -16.41 14.70
CA LEU A 122 6.98 -17.02 13.40
C LEU A 122 5.74 -17.69 12.79
N ALA A 123 5.08 -18.57 13.54
CA ALA A 123 3.90 -19.28 13.05
C ALA A 123 2.76 -18.32 12.64
N ALA A 124 2.54 -17.26 13.42
CA ALA A 124 1.54 -16.26 13.13
C ALA A 124 1.87 -15.45 11.86
N THR A 125 3.14 -15.07 11.70
CA THR A 125 3.60 -14.28 10.54
C THR A 125 3.59 -15.10 9.25
N GLU A 126 3.97 -16.38 9.31
CA GLU A 126 3.93 -17.30 8.17
C GLU A 126 2.51 -17.57 7.67
N SER A 127 1.51 -17.45 8.55
CA SER A 127 0.10 -17.69 8.23
C SER A 127 -0.68 -16.41 7.88
N LEU A 128 -0.03 -15.24 7.89
CA LEU A 128 -0.70 -13.94 7.88
C LEU A 128 -1.36 -13.59 6.53
N ILE A 129 -0.85 -14.16 5.43
CA ILE A 129 -1.30 -13.91 4.05
C ILE A 129 -1.00 -15.10 3.16
#